data_AF-A0A953NSF0-F1
#
_entry.id   AF-A0A953NSF0-F1
#
_cell.length_a   1.000
_cell.length_b   1.000
_cell.length_c   1.000
_cell.angle_alpha   90.00
_cell.angle_beta   90.00
_cell.angle_gamma   90.00
#
_symmetry.space_group_name_H-M   'P 1'
#
loop_
_entity.id
_entity.type
_entity.pdbx_description
1 polymer ?
#
loop_
_entity_poly.entity_id
_entity_poly.type
_entity_poly.pdbx_seq_one_letter_code
_entity_poly.pdbx_strand_id
1 'polypeptide(L)'
;MDWNCAFTEERLSDFLDGALAPAERAALSAHAAQCEGCGQTVARVGAMVRGLRELAPVEEPPYLVAKILRGTLGARASERTWERWLGWLLEIGQPRFAMGVATVAVCLAIVLHVAAPRMKNVKAADLHPVNVLRATNRQAHLTYARGVKFVNDLRVVYEIQSRFASQPEPAASPAPGPESNPTTVEPRDRSQSRPRPGNRDSRFGDLVVTTSHSERMSNTWTRSLS
;
A
#
# COMPACT_ATOMS: atom_id res chain seq x y z
N MET A 1 56.02 41.75 -9.44
CA MET A 1 55.57 41.04 -10.64
C MET A 1 55.64 42.02 -11.77
N ASP A 2 56.43 41.73 -12.78
CA ASP A 2 56.69 42.66 -13.86
C ASP A 2 55.55 42.59 -14.89
N TRP A 3 54.92 43.74 -15.13
CA TRP A 3 53.80 43.86 -16.06
C TRP A 3 54.29 43.93 -17.49
N ASN A 4 54.21 42.80 -18.19
CA ASN A 4 54.50 42.67 -19.61
C ASN A 4 53.21 42.53 -20.43
N CYS A 5 53.32 42.65 -21.76
CA CYS A 5 52.14 42.60 -22.64
C CYS A 5 51.42 41.25 -22.59
N ALA A 6 52.15 40.13 -22.57
CA ALA A 6 51.55 38.79 -22.52
C ALA A 6 50.75 38.56 -21.23
N PHE A 7 51.31 38.98 -20.09
CA PHE A 7 50.64 38.91 -18.79
C PHE A 7 49.41 39.83 -18.72
N THR A 8 49.50 41.00 -19.36
CA THR A 8 48.38 41.95 -19.46
C THR A 8 47.23 41.38 -20.29
N GLU A 9 47.54 40.75 -21.41
CA GLU A 9 46.54 40.09 -22.27
C GLU A 9 45.87 38.91 -21.56
N GLU A 10 46.63 38.09 -20.82
CA GLU A 10 46.09 36.99 -20.03
C GLU A 10 45.10 37.47 -18.96
N ARG A 11 45.40 38.59 -18.29
CA ARG A 11 44.59 39.17 -17.21
C ARG A 11 43.50 40.13 -17.71
N LEU A 12 43.35 40.32 -19.02
CA LEU A 12 42.42 41.30 -19.58
C LEU A 12 40.95 40.97 -19.26
N SER A 13 40.55 39.69 -19.33
CA SER A 13 39.17 39.28 -19.00
C SER A 13 38.85 39.60 -17.53
N ASP A 14 39.70 39.14 -16.61
CA ASP A 14 39.53 39.37 -15.18
C ASP A 14 39.50 40.88 -14.84
N PHE A 15 40.23 41.71 -15.61
CA PHE A 15 40.19 43.18 -15.47
C PHE A 15 38.83 43.76 -15.87
N LEU A 16 38.26 43.31 -17.00
CA LEU A 16 36.96 43.76 -17.50
C LEU A 16 35.77 43.24 -16.68
N ASP A 17 35.93 42.05 -16.11
CA ASP A 17 34.98 41.42 -15.20
C ASP A 17 35.07 41.98 -13.77
N GLY A 18 36.13 42.74 -13.48
CA GLY A 18 36.36 43.34 -12.16
C GLY A 18 36.90 42.37 -11.10
N ALA A 19 37.36 41.19 -11.50
CA ALA A 19 37.87 40.14 -10.62
C ALA A 19 39.30 40.39 -10.08
N LEU A 20 40.09 41.30 -10.69
CA LEU A 20 41.44 41.65 -10.24
C LEU A 20 41.46 42.36 -8.87
N ALA A 21 42.51 42.11 -8.09
CA ALA A 21 42.79 42.89 -6.89
C ALA A 21 43.07 44.38 -7.23
N PRO A 22 42.81 45.33 -6.32
CA PRO A 22 42.98 46.76 -6.62
C PRO A 22 44.42 47.14 -7.00
N ALA A 23 45.42 46.50 -6.38
CA ALA A 23 46.83 46.70 -6.72
C ALA A 23 47.17 46.22 -8.14
N GLU A 24 46.60 45.09 -8.56
CA GLU A 24 46.81 44.52 -9.89
C GLU A 24 46.11 45.35 -10.96
N ARG A 25 44.89 45.85 -10.72
CA ARG A 25 44.21 46.75 -11.65
C ARG A 25 45.01 48.02 -11.88
N ALA A 26 45.58 48.61 -10.82
CA ALA A 26 46.40 49.81 -10.93
C ALA A 26 47.63 49.55 -11.81
N ALA A 27 48.30 48.42 -11.62
CA ALA A 27 49.47 48.07 -12.38
C ALA A 27 49.17 47.70 -13.85
N LEU A 28 48.03 47.04 -14.13
CA LEU A 28 47.53 46.85 -15.50
C LEU A 28 47.23 48.20 -16.17
N SER A 29 46.52 49.09 -15.47
CA SER A 29 46.19 50.41 -16.00
C SER A 29 47.44 51.26 -16.28
N ALA A 30 48.48 51.12 -15.46
CA ALA A 30 49.76 51.75 -15.68
C ALA A 30 50.46 51.18 -16.93
N HIS A 31 50.44 49.85 -17.13
CA HIS A 31 50.99 49.23 -18.33
C HIS A 31 50.21 49.63 -19.59
N ALA A 32 48.87 49.61 -19.55
CA ALA A 32 48.01 50.01 -20.67
C ALA A 32 48.17 51.49 -21.05
N ALA A 33 48.54 52.36 -20.11
CA ALA A 33 48.87 53.75 -20.39
C ALA A 33 50.25 53.94 -21.05
N GLN A 34 51.18 53.00 -20.84
CA GLN A 34 52.54 53.06 -21.38
C GLN A 34 52.70 52.28 -22.70
N CYS A 35 51.90 51.24 -22.92
CA CYS A 35 51.93 50.40 -24.12
C CYS A 35 50.69 50.65 -24.99
N GLU A 36 50.89 51.24 -26.17
CA GLU A 36 49.80 51.57 -27.10
C GLU A 36 48.98 50.33 -27.52
N GLY A 37 49.65 49.20 -27.77
CA GLY A 37 48.98 47.95 -28.14
C GLY A 37 48.00 47.46 -27.07
N CYS A 38 48.46 47.43 -25.82
CA CYS A 38 47.61 47.05 -24.68
C CYS A 38 46.52 48.08 -24.39
N GLY A 39 46.80 49.37 -24.56
CA GLY A 39 45.80 50.44 -24.43
C GLY A 39 44.68 50.30 -25.46
N GLN A 40 45.02 50.02 -26.72
CA GLN A 40 44.04 49.82 -27.79
C GLN A 40 43.19 48.56 -27.56
N THR A 41 43.78 47.44 -27.12
CA THR A 41 43.01 46.21 -26.85
C THR A 41 42.03 46.38 -25.70
N VAL A 42 42.47 46.97 -24.58
CA VAL A 42 41.61 47.29 -23.43
C VAL A 42 40.46 48.22 -23.85
N ALA A 43 40.75 49.26 -24.65
CA ALA A 43 39.74 50.20 -25.11
C ALA A 43 38.69 49.53 -26.02
N ARG A 44 39.13 48.72 -27.00
CA ARG A 44 38.26 48.02 -27.95
C ARG A 44 37.37 47.00 -27.26
N VAL A 45 37.95 46.08 -26.48
CA VAL A 45 37.20 45.04 -25.79
C VAL A 45 36.29 45.66 -24.72
N GLY A 46 36.79 46.66 -23.99
CA GLY A 46 35.98 47.40 -23.02
C GLY A 46 34.78 48.12 -23.66
N ALA A 47 34.93 48.66 -24.87
CA ALA A 47 33.80 49.24 -25.61
C ALA A 47 32.77 48.18 -26.01
N MET A 48 33.21 47.00 -26.47
CA MET A 48 32.32 45.88 -26.78
C MET A 48 31.52 45.42 -25.55
N VAL A 49 32.19 45.25 -24.40
CA VAL A 49 31.54 44.84 -23.14
C VAL A 49 30.54 45.90 -22.66
N ARG A 50 30.87 47.19 -22.77
CA ARG A 50 29.92 48.27 -22.45
C ARG A 50 28.71 48.23 -23.38
N GLY A 51 28.91 48.08 -24.69
CA GLY A 51 27.82 47.93 -25.65
C GLY A 51 26.90 46.75 -25.31
N LEU A 52 27.46 45.60 -24.94
CA LEU A 52 26.67 44.44 -24.49
C LEU A 52 25.84 44.71 -23.22
N ARG A 53 26.32 45.56 -22.31
CA ARG A 53 25.59 45.94 -21.09
C ARG A 53 24.48 46.97 -21.36
N GLU A 54 24.58 47.73 -22.43
CA GLU A 54 23.57 48.71 -22.86
C GLU A 54 22.40 48.06 -23.63
N LEU A 55 22.56 46.80 -24.07
CA LEU A 55 21.48 46.06 -24.71
C LEU A 55 20.27 45.94 -23.78
N ALA A 56 19.07 46.04 -24.38
CA ALA A 56 17.83 45.90 -23.65
C ALA A 56 17.78 44.55 -22.92
N PRO A 57 17.38 44.52 -21.64
CA PRO A 57 17.26 43.28 -20.90
C PRO A 57 16.23 42.37 -21.58
N VAL A 58 16.59 41.09 -21.73
CA VAL A 58 15.69 40.06 -22.25
C VAL A 58 14.59 39.83 -21.21
N GLU A 59 13.33 39.84 -21.64
CA GLU A 59 12.19 39.53 -20.77
C GLU A 59 12.38 38.15 -20.14
N GLU A 60 12.36 38.10 -18.80
CA GLU A 60 12.58 36.86 -18.08
C GLU A 60 11.37 35.93 -18.26
N PRO A 61 11.57 34.67 -18.70
CA PRO A 61 10.46 33.74 -18.79
C PRO A 61 9.89 33.45 -17.38
N PRO A 62 8.57 33.44 -17.21
CA PRO A 62 7.92 33.41 -15.89
C PRO A 62 8.23 32.14 -15.06
N TYR A 63 8.78 31.09 -15.69
CA TYR A 63 9.16 29.85 -15.01
C TYR A 63 10.61 29.85 -14.49
N LEU A 64 11.43 30.86 -14.80
CA LEU A 64 12.87 30.86 -14.53
C LEU A 64 13.18 30.96 -13.03
N VAL A 65 12.53 31.90 -12.33
CA VAL A 65 12.58 31.98 -10.86
C VAL A 65 12.22 30.63 -10.22
N ALA A 66 11.09 30.04 -10.62
CA ALA A 66 10.63 28.75 -10.07
C ALA A 66 11.59 27.58 -10.38
N LYS A 67 12.31 27.64 -11.51
CA LYS A 67 13.33 26.66 -11.89
C LYS A 67 14.60 26.82 -11.05
N ILE A 68 15.08 28.05 -10.87
CA ILE A 68 16.24 28.35 -10.02
C ILE A 68 15.96 27.93 -8.58
N LEU A 69 14.82 28.33 -8.03
CA LEU A 69 14.44 27.97 -6.66
C LEU A 69 14.38 26.45 -6.45
N ARG A 70 13.91 25.68 -7.44
CA ARG A 70 13.92 24.22 -7.38
C ARG A 70 15.34 23.62 -7.48
N GLY A 71 16.21 24.24 -8.27
CA GLY A 71 17.59 23.78 -8.47
C GLY A 71 18.53 24.10 -7.30
N THR A 72 18.35 25.25 -6.63
CA THR A 72 19.27 25.71 -5.58
C THR A 72 18.82 25.35 -4.17
N LEU A 73 17.51 25.31 -3.91
CA LEU A 73 16.98 25.10 -2.54
C LEU A 73 16.59 23.64 -2.27
N GLY A 74 16.93 22.73 -3.19
CA GLY A 74 16.50 21.34 -3.15
C GLY A 74 14.99 21.21 -3.32
N ALA A 75 14.50 19.97 -3.44
CA ALA A 75 13.08 19.72 -3.53
C ALA A 75 12.38 20.20 -2.24
N ARG A 76 11.80 21.41 -2.27
CA ARG A 76 10.88 21.86 -1.22
C ARG A 76 9.76 20.83 -1.12
N ALA A 77 9.71 20.13 0.00
CA ALA A 77 8.89 18.93 0.22
C ALA A 77 7.37 19.20 0.27
N SER A 78 6.89 20.36 -0.16
CA SER A 78 5.52 20.80 0.15
C SER A 78 4.48 20.49 -0.92
N GLU A 79 4.85 20.21 -2.18
CA GLU A 79 3.84 19.96 -3.24
C GLU A 79 3.84 18.52 -3.76
N ARG A 80 4.85 17.74 -3.38
CA ARG A 80 5.11 16.41 -3.94
C ARG A 80 4.25 15.28 -3.35
N THR A 81 3.47 15.50 -2.29
CA THR A 81 2.66 14.41 -1.70
C THR A 81 1.34 14.25 -2.45
N TRP A 82 0.63 15.34 -2.73
CA TRP A 82 -0.66 15.32 -3.43
C TRP A 82 -0.49 15.12 -4.95
N GLU A 83 0.47 15.80 -5.58
CA GLU A 83 0.73 15.62 -7.02
C GLU A 83 1.29 14.24 -7.35
N ARG A 84 2.00 13.58 -6.43
CA ARG A 84 2.46 12.19 -6.62
C ARG A 84 1.33 11.18 -6.42
N TRP A 85 0.38 11.49 -5.54
CA TRP A 85 -0.89 10.76 -5.39
C TRP A 85 -1.90 11.04 -6.52
N LEU A 86 -1.75 12.11 -7.30
CA LEU A 86 -2.53 12.33 -8.52
C LEU A 86 -1.80 11.77 -9.75
N GLY A 87 -0.47 11.85 -9.76
CA GLY A 87 0.39 11.30 -10.81
C GLY A 87 0.19 9.79 -10.98
N TRP A 88 0.14 9.01 -9.89
CA TRP A 88 -0.15 7.55 -9.99
C TRP A 88 -1.54 7.26 -10.59
N LEU A 89 -2.49 8.21 -10.50
CA LEU A 89 -3.89 8.05 -10.86
C LEU A 89 -4.07 8.41 -12.34
N LEU A 90 -3.32 9.41 -12.79
CA LEU A 90 -3.19 9.76 -14.20
C LEU A 90 -2.39 8.71 -14.98
N GLU A 91 -1.43 8.04 -14.32
CA GLU A 91 -0.66 6.93 -14.89
C GLU A 91 -1.48 5.62 -14.98
N ILE A 92 -2.46 5.43 -14.07
CA ILE A 92 -3.54 4.42 -14.21
C ILE A 92 -4.48 4.74 -15.39
N GLY A 93 -4.49 5.98 -15.88
CA GLY A 93 -5.24 6.39 -17.07
C GLY A 93 -4.73 5.80 -18.40
N GLN A 94 -3.63 5.04 -18.40
CA GLN A 94 -3.16 4.33 -19.59
C GLN A 94 -4.11 3.16 -19.94
N PRO A 95 -4.53 3.01 -21.22
CA PRO A 95 -5.58 2.05 -21.63
C PRO A 95 -5.28 0.60 -21.28
N ARG A 96 -4.01 0.26 -21.02
CA ARG A 96 -3.57 -1.08 -20.63
C ARG A 96 -4.01 -1.51 -19.21
N PHE A 97 -4.26 -0.56 -18.30
CA PHE A 97 -4.65 -0.89 -16.92
C PHE A 97 -6.16 -0.91 -16.69
N ALA A 98 -6.96 -0.45 -17.66
CA ALA A 98 -8.42 -0.36 -17.55
C ALA A 98 -9.07 -1.72 -17.25
N MET A 99 -8.62 -2.79 -17.92
CA MET A 99 -9.19 -4.14 -17.73
C MET A 99 -8.91 -4.71 -16.33
N GLY A 100 -7.73 -4.45 -15.77
CA GLY A 100 -7.35 -4.93 -14.43
C GLY A 100 -8.06 -4.15 -13.31
N VAL A 101 -8.19 -2.84 -13.45
CA VAL A 101 -8.95 -2.03 -12.48
C VAL A 101 -10.43 -2.40 -12.53
N ALA A 102 -10.98 -2.69 -13.72
CA ALA A 102 -12.36 -3.13 -13.86
C ALA A 102 -12.63 -4.46 -13.11
N THR A 103 -11.74 -5.46 -13.19
CA THR A 103 -11.96 -6.73 -12.48
C THR A 103 -11.88 -6.56 -10.97
N VAL A 104 -10.92 -5.79 -10.45
CA VAL A 104 -10.80 -5.51 -9.02
C VAL A 104 -12.00 -4.69 -8.53
N ALA A 105 -12.44 -3.69 -9.29
CA ALA A 105 -13.62 -2.90 -8.97
C ALA A 105 -14.89 -3.76 -8.94
N VAL A 106 -15.04 -4.69 -9.89
CA VAL A 106 -16.16 -5.64 -9.91
C VAL A 106 -16.09 -6.60 -8.72
N CYS A 107 -14.94 -7.17 -8.41
CA CYS A 107 -14.75 -8.01 -7.22
C CYS A 107 -15.10 -7.24 -5.94
N LEU A 108 -14.60 -6.01 -5.81
CA LEU A 108 -14.88 -5.15 -4.67
C LEU A 108 -16.37 -4.81 -4.60
N ALA A 109 -17.01 -4.50 -5.73
CA ALA A 109 -18.44 -4.22 -5.82
C ALA A 109 -19.27 -5.43 -5.39
N ILE A 110 -18.90 -6.65 -5.81
CA ILE A 110 -19.58 -7.88 -5.38
C ILE A 110 -19.41 -8.11 -3.88
N VAL A 111 -18.19 -7.98 -3.36
CA VAL A 111 -17.92 -8.11 -1.92
C VAL A 111 -18.72 -7.07 -1.13
N LEU A 112 -18.72 -5.81 -1.57
CA LEU A 112 -19.48 -4.74 -0.93
C LEU A 112 -20.99 -4.96 -1.07
N HIS A 113 -21.48 -5.47 -2.18
CA HIS A 113 -22.91 -5.73 -2.38
C HIS A 113 -23.41 -6.86 -1.46
N VAL A 114 -22.58 -7.88 -1.23
CA VAL A 114 -22.88 -8.99 -0.30
C VAL A 114 -22.66 -8.58 1.16
N ALA A 115 -21.67 -7.74 1.44
CA ALA A 115 -21.36 -7.26 2.78
C ALA A 115 -22.27 -6.12 3.24
N ALA A 116 -22.75 -5.25 2.34
CA ALA A 116 -23.60 -4.10 2.63
C ALA A 116 -24.87 -4.44 3.41
N PRO A 117 -25.67 -5.48 3.05
CA PRO A 117 -26.86 -5.83 3.83
C PRO A 117 -26.51 -6.43 5.20
N ARG A 118 -25.33 -7.05 5.37
CA ARG A 118 -24.84 -7.46 6.70
C ARG A 118 -24.47 -6.24 7.53
N MET A 119 -23.73 -5.29 6.97
CA MET A 119 -23.26 -4.06 7.62
C MET A 119 -24.42 -3.16 8.10
N LYS A 120 -25.54 -3.10 7.37
CA LYS A 120 -26.75 -2.34 7.76
C LYS A 120 -27.39 -2.83 9.07
N ASN A 121 -27.18 -4.09 9.45
CA ASN A 121 -27.71 -4.68 10.67
C ASN A 121 -26.66 -4.78 11.79
N VAL A 122 -25.43 -4.32 11.55
CA VAL A 122 -24.38 -4.29 12.57
C VAL A 122 -24.61 -3.07 13.46
N LYS A 123 -25.12 -3.30 14.66
CA LYS A 123 -25.16 -2.26 15.70
C LYS A 123 -23.72 -1.85 16.02
N ALA A 124 -23.49 -0.57 16.29
CA ALA A 124 -22.16 -0.07 16.69
C ALA A 124 -21.55 -0.81 17.90
N ALA A 125 -22.39 -1.48 18.71
CA ALA A 125 -21.98 -2.35 19.80
C ALA A 125 -21.28 -3.67 19.36
N ASP A 126 -21.52 -4.13 18.12
CA ASP A 126 -20.87 -5.32 17.54
C ASP A 126 -19.51 -5.03 16.91
N LEU A 127 -19.14 -3.75 16.71
CA LEU A 127 -17.81 -3.34 16.26
C LEU A 127 -16.76 -3.34 17.38
N HIS A 128 -17.08 -3.89 18.55
CA HIS A 128 -16.10 -4.07 19.60
C HIS A 128 -15.08 -5.15 19.16
N PRO A 129 -13.75 -4.88 19.22
CA PRO A 129 -12.73 -5.77 18.68
C PRO A 129 -12.79 -7.18 19.28
N VAL A 130 -13.21 -7.27 20.55
CA VAL A 130 -13.37 -8.55 21.26
C VAL A 130 -14.57 -9.36 20.74
N ASN A 131 -15.67 -8.71 20.36
CA ASN A 131 -16.86 -9.41 19.85
C ASN A 131 -16.63 -9.92 18.44
N VAL A 132 -15.95 -9.13 17.61
CA VAL A 132 -15.52 -9.55 16.26
C VAL A 132 -14.61 -10.78 16.35
N LEU A 133 -13.60 -10.75 17.22
CA LEU A 133 -12.68 -11.87 17.39
C LEU A 133 -13.39 -13.15 17.88
N ARG A 134 -14.35 -13.02 18.79
CA ARG A 134 -15.15 -14.16 19.26
C ARG A 134 -16.07 -14.71 18.17
N ALA A 135 -16.71 -13.84 17.39
CA ALA A 135 -17.58 -14.24 16.30
C ALA A 135 -16.81 -14.96 15.19
N THR A 136 -15.64 -14.44 14.80
CA THR A 136 -14.77 -15.07 13.81
C THR A 136 -14.20 -16.39 14.31
N ASN A 137 -13.77 -16.47 15.58
CA ASN A 137 -13.29 -17.71 16.17
C ASN A 137 -14.38 -18.81 16.17
N ARG A 138 -15.62 -18.46 16.57
CA ARG A 138 -16.75 -19.38 16.51
C ARG A 138 -17.00 -19.88 15.09
N GLN A 139 -16.93 -19.00 14.10
CA GLN A 139 -17.14 -19.36 12.71
C GLN A 139 -16.01 -20.27 12.18
N ALA A 140 -14.76 -20.00 12.56
CA ALA A 140 -13.59 -20.81 12.21
C ALA A 140 -13.72 -22.26 12.72
N HIS A 141 -14.14 -22.43 13.98
CA HIS A 141 -14.36 -23.77 14.54
C HIS A 141 -15.48 -24.54 13.80
N LEU A 142 -16.57 -23.86 13.43
CA LEU A 142 -17.67 -24.50 12.70
C LEU A 142 -17.27 -24.91 11.27
N THR A 143 -16.48 -24.08 10.58
CA THR A 143 -15.97 -24.40 9.24
C THR A 143 -14.93 -25.52 9.29
N TYR A 144 -14.06 -25.51 10.30
CA TYR A 144 -13.08 -26.57 10.53
C TYR A 144 -13.76 -27.92 10.78
N ALA A 145 -14.74 -27.96 11.69
CA ALA A 145 -15.50 -29.18 11.99
C ALA A 145 -16.24 -29.71 10.75
N ARG A 146 -16.81 -28.82 9.94
CA ARG A 146 -17.47 -29.20 8.68
C ARG A 146 -16.48 -29.73 7.64
N GLY A 147 -15.28 -29.15 7.56
CA GLY A 147 -14.18 -29.62 6.70
C GLY A 147 -13.65 -30.98 7.11
N VAL A 148 -13.38 -31.20 8.40
CA VAL A 148 -12.94 -32.50 8.94
C VAL A 148 -13.98 -33.57 8.69
N LYS A 149 -15.27 -33.27 8.89
CA LYS A 149 -16.36 -34.20 8.59
C LYS A 149 -16.39 -34.55 7.10
N PHE A 150 -16.26 -33.57 6.21
CA PHE A 150 -16.24 -33.80 4.76
C PHE A 150 -15.07 -34.70 4.36
N VAL A 151 -13.87 -34.44 4.87
CA VAL A 151 -12.67 -35.27 4.65
C VAL A 151 -12.87 -36.70 5.15
N ASN A 152 -13.48 -36.88 6.33
CA ASN A 152 -13.72 -38.20 6.89
C ASN A 152 -14.82 -38.99 6.16
N ASP A 153 -15.79 -38.29 5.55
CA ASP A 153 -16.92 -38.89 4.81
C ASP A 153 -16.56 -39.19 3.33
N LEU A 154 -15.40 -38.74 2.86
CA LEU A 154 -14.89 -39.07 1.53
C LEU A 154 -14.56 -40.57 1.47
N ARG A 155 -15.30 -41.29 0.61
CA ARG A 155 -15.15 -42.73 0.31
C ARG A 155 -13.71 -43.17 0.06
N VAL A 156 -12.88 -42.30 -0.53
CA VAL A 156 -11.45 -42.53 -0.77
C VAL A 156 -10.67 -42.77 0.52
N VAL A 157 -10.97 -42.05 1.61
CA VAL A 157 -10.30 -42.22 2.92
C VAL A 157 -10.68 -43.56 3.54
N TYR A 158 -11.96 -43.97 3.42
CA TYR A 158 -12.41 -45.28 3.86
C TYR A 158 -11.76 -46.41 3.06
N GLU A 159 -11.64 -46.27 1.75
CA GLU A 159 -10.96 -47.26 0.90
C GLU A 159 -9.47 -47.39 1.26
N ILE A 160 -8.77 -46.28 1.54
CA ILE A 160 -7.37 -46.32 2.01
C ILE A 160 -7.27 -46.97 3.40
N GLN A 161 -8.11 -46.56 4.37
CA GLN A 161 -8.11 -47.15 5.71
C GLN A 161 -8.44 -48.64 5.66
N SER A 162 -9.36 -49.08 4.81
CA SER A 162 -9.71 -50.49 4.66
C SER A 162 -8.54 -51.31 4.10
N ARG A 163 -7.75 -50.74 3.18
CA ARG A 163 -6.56 -51.41 2.62
C ARG A 163 -5.42 -51.52 3.63
N PHE A 164 -5.22 -50.50 4.47
CA PHE A 164 -4.22 -50.56 5.55
C PHE A 164 -4.67 -51.44 6.72
N ALA A 165 -5.94 -51.39 7.12
CA ALA A 165 -6.51 -52.26 8.17
C ALA A 165 -6.56 -53.74 7.76
N SER A 166 -6.54 -54.03 6.45
CA SER A 166 -6.47 -55.41 5.92
C SER A 166 -5.07 -56.00 5.83
N GLN A 167 -4.00 -55.24 6.14
CA GLN A 167 -2.68 -55.83 6.29
C GLN A 167 -2.64 -56.60 7.62
N PRO A 168 -2.38 -57.92 7.60
CA PRO A 168 -2.19 -58.68 8.83
C PRO A 168 -1.04 -58.05 9.61
N GLU A 169 -1.24 -57.76 10.90
CA GLU A 169 -0.14 -57.45 11.80
C GLU A 169 0.95 -58.50 11.62
N PRO A 170 2.19 -58.12 11.26
CA PRO A 170 3.32 -59.02 11.37
C PRO A 170 3.45 -59.42 12.83
N ALA A 171 3.48 -60.73 13.06
CA ALA A 171 3.59 -61.35 14.37
C ALA A 171 4.65 -60.67 15.26
N ALA A 172 4.26 -60.52 16.53
CA ALA A 172 5.03 -60.06 17.67
C ALA A 172 6.57 -60.21 17.59
N SER A 173 7.26 -59.14 17.97
CA SER A 173 8.54 -59.21 18.69
C SER A 173 8.70 -58.01 19.63
N PRO A 174 9.51 -58.17 20.70
CA PRO A 174 9.06 -57.99 22.08
C PRO A 174 9.10 -56.54 22.57
N ALA A 175 8.25 -56.27 23.56
CA ALA A 175 8.26 -55.05 24.36
C ALA A 175 9.66 -54.74 24.92
N PRO A 176 10.14 -53.49 24.80
CA PRO A 176 11.05 -52.92 25.79
C PRO A 176 10.23 -52.51 27.01
N GLY A 177 10.70 -52.93 28.19
CA GLY A 177 10.05 -52.71 29.48
C GLY A 177 9.89 -51.24 29.90
N PRO A 178 9.20 -51.01 31.03
CA PRO A 178 8.87 -49.67 31.50
C PRO A 178 10.12 -48.97 32.04
N GLU A 179 10.57 -47.92 31.35
CA GLU A 179 11.57 -47.00 31.88
C GLU A 179 10.87 -45.96 32.78
N SER A 180 11.34 -45.94 34.02
CA SER A 180 10.85 -45.23 35.19
C SER A 180 11.20 -43.73 35.21
N ASN A 181 10.25 -42.86 35.56
CA ASN A 181 10.43 -41.79 36.56
C ASN A 181 9.09 -41.11 36.95
N PRO A 182 8.97 -40.39 38.09
CA PRO A 182 8.07 -40.83 39.15
C PRO A 182 6.98 -39.79 39.55
N THR A 183 5.98 -40.30 40.29
CA THR A 183 5.18 -39.62 41.33
C THR A 183 4.28 -38.45 40.90
N THR A 184 2.99 -38.72 40.65
CA THR A 184 1.85 -38.59 41.61
C THR A 184 1.34 -37.16 41.81
N VAL A 185 0.15 -36.87 41.28
CA VAL A 185 -1.01 -36.42 42.09
C VAL A 185 -2.28 -37.01 41.47
N GLU A 186 -2.86 -37.97 42.16
CA GLU A 186 -4.24 -38.43 41.95
C GLU A 186 -5.20 -37.44 42.64
N PRO A 187 -6.47 -37.35 42.19
CA PRO A 187 -7.48 -38.04 42.99
C PRO A 187 -8.56 -38.77 42.16
N ARG A 188 -8.79 -40.03 42.52
CA ARG A 188 -10.02 -40.82 42.33
C ARG A 188 -11.22 -40.12 42.99
N ASP A 189 -12.50 -40.41 42.77
CA ASP A 189 -13.27 -41.51 42.17
C ASP A 189 -14.73 -41.00 42.08
N ARG A 190 -15.50 -41.29 41.02
CA ARG A 190 -16.80 -42.03 41.09
C ARG A 190 -17.71 -41.90 39.87
N SER A 191 -18.19 -43.08 39.51
CA SER A 191 -19.46 -43.40 38.84
C SER A 191 -19.50 -43.41 37.32
N GLN A 192 -19.05 -44.53 36.79
CA GLN A 192 -19.58 -45.12 35.56
C GLN A 192 -21.06 -45.50 35.77
N SER A 193 -21.94 -45.13 34.84
CA SER A 193 -23.22 -45.81 34.63
C SER A 193 -23.37 -46.13 33.14
N ARG A 194 -23.46 -47.43 32.85
CA ARG A 194 -23.72 -48.02 31.52
C ARG A 194 -25.15 -47.71 31.08
N PRO A 195 -25.44 -47.48 29.79
CA PRO A 195 -26.76 -47.74 29.24
C PRO A 195 -26.82 -49.10 28.55
N ARG A 196 -27.81 -49.90 28.95
CA ARG A 196 -28.24 -51.18 28.33
C ARG A 196 -29.26 -50.86 27.21
N PRO A 197 -29.33 -51.65 26.12
CA PRO A 197 -30.16 -51.33 24.95
C PRO A 197 -31.58 -51.93 25.02
N GLY A 198 -32.48 -51.39 24.21
CA GLY A 198 -33.88 -51.82 23.99
C GLY A 198 -34.85 -50.70 24.38
N ASN A 199 -35.83 -50.26 23.58
CA ASN A 199 -36.62 -50.97 22.59
C ASN A 199 -37.16 -49.97 21.54
N ARG A 200 -37.37 -50.50 20.34
CA ARG A 200 -38.03 -49.87 19.20
C ARG A 200 -39.54 -49.98 19.42
N ASP A 201 -40.30 -48.91 19.18
CA ASP A 201 -41.60 -49.00 18.52
C ASP A 201 -42.12 -47.62 18.13
N SER A 202 -43.04 -47.65 17.18
CA SER A 202 -43.22 -46.69 16.11
C SER A 202 -44.58 -45.98 16.14
N ARG A 203 -44.60 -44.82 15.47
CA ARG A 203 -45.70 -44.18 14.71
C ARG A 203 -46.57 -43.10 15.38
N PHE A 204 -46.96 -42.18 14.48
CA PHE A 204 -47.99 -41.14 14.51
C PHE A 204 -47.64 -39.92 15.39
N GLY A 205 -47.75 -38.67 14.95
CA GLY A 205 -48.35 -38.05 13.76
C GLY A 205 -48.56 -36.57 14.10
N ASP A 206 -48.68 -35.73 13.07
CA ASP A 206 -49.17 -34.34 13.08
C ASP A 206 -48.28 -33.23 13.71
N LEU A 207 -47.81 -32.29 12.87
CA LEU A 207 -48.44 -30.99 12.53
C LEU A 207 -48.03 -29.96 13.59
N VAL A 208 -47.31 -28.87 13.31
CA VAL A 208 -47.75 -27.72 12.52
C VAL A 208 -46.53 -26.82 12.26
N VAL A 209 -46.37 -26.42 11.00
CA VAL A 209 -45.62 -25.24 10.58
C VAL A 209 -46.48 -24.00 10.87
N THR A 210 -45.93 -23.00 11.56
CA THR A 210 -46.36 -21.61 11.31
C THR A 210 -45.14 -20.70 11.20
N THR A 211 -45.00 -20.14 10.01
CA THR A 211 -44.17 -18.99 9.67
C THR A 211 -44.94 -17.72 10.04
N SER A 212 -44.39 -16.84 10.87
CA SER A 212 -44.97 -15.51 11.08
C SER A 212 -44.44 -14.52 10.04
N HIS A 213 -45.33 -14.23 9.10
CA HIS A 213 -45.23 -13.21 8.08
C HIS A 213 -45.94 -11.94 8.59
N SER A 214 -45.28 -10.79 8.55
CA SER A 214 -45.90 -9.50 8.89
C SER A 214 -45.85 -8.59 7.67
N GLU A 215 -47.02 -8.41 7.05
CA GLU A 215 -47.20 -7.58 5.86
C GLU A 215 -47.71 -6.20 6.27
N ARG A 216 -47.00 -5.17 5.81
CA ARG A 216 -47.29 -3.75 5.99
C ARG A 216 -48.18 -3.32 4.83
N MET A 217 -49.42 -2.94 5.13
CA MET A 217 -50.41 -2.47 4.16
C MET A 217 -49.95 -1.19 3.46
N SER A 218 -49.98 -1.23 2.14
CA SER A 218 -49.94 -0.08 1.25
C SER A 218 -51.34 0.24 0.70
N ASN A 219 -51.81 1.44 0.99
CA ASN A 219 -52.52 2.38 0.11
C ASN A 219 -52.89 1.91 -1.30
N THR A 220 -54.20 1.95 -1.62
CA THR A 220 -54.72 2.19 -2.97
C THR A 220 -55.96 3.08 -2.93
N TRP A 221 -56.02 3.96 -3.92
CA TRP A 221 -57.00 5.01 -4.19
C TRP A 221 -58.24 4.50 -4.94
N THR A 222 -59.22 5.39 -5.12
CA THR A 222 -60.44 5.41 -6.00
C THR A 222 -61.76 5.10 -5.28
N ARG A 223 -62.92 5.73 -5.57
CA ARG A 223 -63.41 6.93 -6.30
C ARG A 223 -64.96 6.90 -6.12
N SER A 224 -65.65 8.04 -6.31
CA SER A 224 -67.07 8.17 -6.69
C SER A 224 -68.13 8.05 -5.56
N LEU A 225 -68.74 9.16 -5.12
CA LEU A 225 -69.93 9.86 -5.67
C LEU A 225 -71.24 9.11 -5.43
N SER A 226 -72.01 9.57 -4.44
CA SER A 226 -73.46 9.93 -4.48
C SER A 226 -73.91 10.34 -3.09
#